data_AF-A0A8C7KDI1-F1
#
_entry.id   AF-A0A8C7KDI1-F1
#
_cell.length_a   1.000
_cell.length_b   1.000
_cell.length_c   1.000
_cell.angle_alpha   90.00
_cell.angle_beta   90.00
_cell.angle_gamma   90.00
#
_symmetry.space_group_name_H-M   'P 1'
#
loop_
_entity.id
_entity.type
_entity.pdbx_description
1 polymer ?
#
loop_
_entity_poly.entity_id
_entity_poly.type
_entity_poly.pdbx_seq_one_letter_code
_entity_poly.pdbx_strand_id
1 'polypeptide(L)'
;MFLCSTSWLACSTSWLACSTSWLACSTSWLACSTSWLACSTSWLACSTSWLACSTSWLACSTSWLACSTSWLACSTSWLACSTSWLACSTSWLACSTSWLACSTSWLACSTSWLACSTSCLACNTSWLACSTSWLACSTSWLECSTSWLACSTSWLACSTSWLACSTSWLACSTSWLACSTSWLACSTSWLACSTSCLACNTSWLACSTSWLACSTSWLECSTSCGPKCSVVRVHDHYLN
;
A
#
# COMPACT_ATOMS: atom_id res chain seq x y z
N MET A 1 -11.77 36.61 17.45
CA MET A 1 -11.66 35.36 18.24
C MET A 1 -12.83 35.34 19.22
N PHE A 2 -13.84 34.52 18.98
CA PHE A 2 -14.90 34.28 19.97
C PHE A 2 -14.51 33.07 20.82
N LEU A 3 -14.61 33.23 22.14
CA LEU A 3 -14.47 32.16 23.13
C LEU A 3 -15.87 31.75 23.57
N CYS A 4 -16.25 30.50 23.36
CA CYS A 4 -17.56 29.99 23.76
C CYS A 4 -17.50 28.50 24.10
N SER A 5 -18.35 28.01 25.01
CA SER A 5 -18.41 26.59 25.34
C SER A 5 -19.00 25.76 24.19
N THR A 6 -20.03 26.28 23.52
CA THR A 6 -20.67 25.67 22.34
C THR A 6 -21.05 26.75 21.33
N SER A 7 -20.72 26.56 20.06
CA SER A 7 -21.03 27.54 19.01
C SER A 7 -21.76 26.92 17.84
N TRP A 8 -22.80 27.63 17.36
CA TRP A 8 -23.57 27.35 16.16
C TRP A 8 -23.53 28.61 15.29
N LEU A 9 -22.76 28.60 14.20
CA LEU A 9 -22.65 29.78 13.33
C LEU A 9 -22.70 29.40 11.84
N ALA A 10 -23.37 30.26 11.07
CA ALA A 10 -23.28 30.32 9.63
C ALA A 10 -22.65 31.67 9.24
N CYS A 11 -21.50 31.66 8.57
CA CYS A 11 -20.77 32.88 8.21
C CYS A 11 -19.88 32.66 6.98
N SER A 12 -19.48 33.70 6.25
CA SER A 12 -18.52 33.57 5.15
C SER A 12 -17.12 33.20 5.65
N THR A 13 -16.68 33.79 6.78
CA THR A 13 -15.35 33.60 7.39
C THR A 13 -15.47 33.51 8.91
N SER A 14 -14.91 32.48 9.54
CA SER A 14 -14.97 32.32 11.00
C SER A 14 -13.61 32.04 11.63
N TRP A 15 -13.33 32.71 12.76
CA TRP A 15 -12.16 32.51 13.63
C TRP A 15 -12.62 32.25 15.07
N LEU A 16 -12.61 30.99 15.50
CA LEU A 16 -13.24 30.59 16.77
C LEU A 16 -12.32 29.69 17.62
N ALA A 17 -12.44 29.87 18.93
CA ALA A 17 -11.88 28.95 19.92
C ALA A 17 -13.00 28.50 20.86
N CYS A 18 -13.34 27.22 20.88
CA CYS A 18 -14.48 26.71 21.65
C CYS A 18 -14.29 25.25 22.07
N SER A 19 -15.04 24.77 23.06
CA SER A 19 -15.00 23.34 23.40
C SER A 19 -15.64 22.50 22.28
N THR A 20 -16.82 22.91 21.81
CA THR A 20 -17.54 22.22 20.73
C THR A 20 -18.06 23.22 19.69
N SER A 21 -17.87 22.93 18.39
CA SER A 21 -18.37 23.76 17.30
C SER A 21 -19.22 22.99 16.28
N TRP A 22 -20.28 23.65 15.80
CA TRP A 22 -21.10 23.27 14.67
C TRP A 22 -21.17 24.44 13.69
N LEU A 23 -20.57 24.28 12.51
CA LEU A 23 -20.27 25.42 11.64
C LEU A 23 -20.53 25.13 10.17
N ALA A 24 -21.17 26.09 9.50
CA ALA A 24 -21.31 26.13 8.05
C ALA A 24 -20.72 27.43 7.51
N CYS A 25 -19.62 27.37 6.76
CA CYS A 25 -18.94 28.58 6.30
C CYS A 25 -18.20 28.40 4.97
N SER A 26 -17.81 29.49 4.31
CA SER A 26 -16.92 29.36 3.15
C SER A 26 -15.49 29.02 3.61
N THR A 27 -15.01 29.73 4.64
CA THR A 27 -13.65 29.57 5.19
C THR A 27 -13.67 29.52 6.72
N SER A 28 -12.97 28.56 7.32
CA SER A 28 -12.87 28.42 8.79
C SER A 28 -11.44 28.25 9.29
N TRP A 29 -11.17 28.89 10.42
CA TRP A 29 -10.00 28.71 11.28
C TRP A 29 -10.48 28.39 12.69
N LEU A 30 -10.30 27.15 13.17
CA LEU A 30 -10.78 26.74 14.50
C LEU A 30 -9.71 26.06 15.35
N ALA A 31 -9.78 26.36 16.65
CA ALA A 31 -9.15 25.56 17.69
C ALA A 31 -10.23 25.07 18.66
N CYS A 32 -10.47 23.76 18.75
CA CYS A 32 -11.53 23.22 19.61
C CYS A 32 -11.27 21.80 20.09
N SER A 33 -12.01 21.32 21.10
CA SER A 33 -11.94 19.89 21.46
C SER A 33 -12.64 19.04 20.40
N THR A 34 -13.85 19.44 19.98
CA THR A 34 -14.64 18.71 18.99
C THR A 34 -15.25 19.65 17.94
N SER A 35 -15.12 19.31 16.66
CA SER A 35 -15.69 20.09 15.55
C SER A 35 -16.56 19.25 14.61
N TRP A 36 -17.66 19.86 14.18
CA TRP A 36 -18.52 19.44 13.08
C TRP A 36 -18.62 20.59 12.08
N LEU A 37 -18.16 20.38 10.84
CA LEU A 37 -18.02 21.46 9.86
C LEU A 37 -18.44 21.04 8.46
N ALA A 38 -19.18 21.95 7.81
CA ALA A 38 -19.37 21.96 6.37
C ALA A 38 -18.79 23.26 5.81
N CYS A 39 -17.73 23.19 5.00
CA CYS A 39 -17.12 24.39 4.44
C CYS A 39 -16.42 24.21 3.09
N SER A 40 -16.08 25.29 2.39
CA SER A 40 -15.22 25.15 1.20
C SER A 40 -13.78 24.86 1.62
N THR A 41 -13.26 25.64 2.57
CA THR A 41 -11.87 25.51 3.05
C THR A 41 -11.80 25.54 4.59
N SER A 42 -11.06 24.62 5.21
CA SER A 42 -10.87 24.55 6.66
C SER A 42 -9.41 24.44 7.10
N TRP A 43 -9.10 25.10 8.21
CA TRP A 43 -7.86 24.98 8.98
C TRP A 43 -8.20 24.69 10.44
N LEU A 44 -7.94 23.48 10.94
CA LEU A 44 -8.34 23.09 12.30
C LEU A 44 -7.21 22.48 13.11
N ALA A 45 -7.21 22.85 14.40
CA ALA A 45 -6.50 22.14 15.45
C ALA A 45 -7.51 21.64 16.48
N CYS A 46 -7.70 20.32 16.61
CA CYS A 46 -8.69 19.78 17.53
C CYS A 46 -8.40 18.36 18.03
N SER A 47 -9.05 17.92 19.10
CA SER A 47 -8.94 16.50 19.50
C SER A 47 -9.70 15.59 18.51
N THR A 48 -10.90 16.00 18.11
CA THR A 48 -11.80 15.24 17.24
C THR A 48 -12.47 16.11 16.18
N SER A 49 -12.43 15.69 14.91
CA SER A 49 -13.07 16.40 13.79
C SER A 49 -13.94 15.52 12.91
N TRP A 50 -15.05 16.11 12.46
CA TRP A 50 -15.97 15.58 11.45
C TRP A 50 -16.19 16.65 10.38
N LEU A 51 -15.59 16.50 9.19
CA LEU A 51 -15.66 17.53 8.15
C LEU A 51 -16.20 17.04 6.81
N ALA A 52 -17.01 17.87 6.20
CA ALA A 52 -17.32 17.84 4.78
C ALA A 52 -16.80 19.13 4.13
N CYS A 53 -15.78 19.05 3.27
CA CYS A 53 -15.22 20.26 2.64
C CYS A 53 -14.56 20.04 1.28
N SER A 54 -14.25 21.12 0.55
CA SER A 54 -13.45 20.98 -0.68
C SER A 54 -11.97 20.77 -0.35
N THR A 55 -11.42 21.56 0.57
CA THR A 55 -10.01 21.51 0.99
C THR A 55 -9.90 21.56 2.53
N SER A 56 -9.09 20.69 3.13
CA SER A 56 -8.84 20.68 4.58
C SER A 56 -7.35 20.61 4.95
N TRP A 57 -7.01 21.31 6.02
CA TRP A 57 -5.72 21.26 6.73
C TRP A 57 -5.96 21.00 8.21
N LEU A 58 -5.62 19.79 8.70
CA LEU A 58 -5.93 19.40 10.09
C LEU A 58 -4.74 18.89 10.87
N ALA A 59 -4.68 19.32 12.13
CA ALA A 59 -3.89 18.68 13.18
C ALA A 59 -4.85 18.18 14.28
N CYS A 60 -5.01 16.87 14.42
CA CYS A 60 -5.95 16.32 15.40
C CYS A 60 -5.61 14.92 15.92
N SER A 61 -6.19 14.50 17.04
CA SER A 61 -6.04 13.09 17.46
C SER A 61 -6.81 12.15 16.53
N THR A 62 -8.07 12.49 16.22
CA THR A 62 -8.97 11.68 15.38
C THR A 62 -9.72 12.54 14.36
N SER A 63 -9.72 12.11 13.09
CA SER A 63 -10.45 12.79 12.01
C SER A 63 -11.33 11.86 11.17
N TRP A 64 -12.51 12.34 10.81
CA TRP A 64 -13.44 11.76 9.85
C TRP A 64 -13.73 12.79 8.75
N LEU A 65 -13.23 12.57 7.51
CA LEU A 65 -13.37 13.56 6.43
C LEU A 65 -13.96 13.00 5.15
N ALA A 66 -14.85 13.80 4.56
CA ALA A 66 -15.23 13.71 3.16
C ALA A 66 -14.79 15.00 2.46
N CYS A 67 -13.80 14.93 1.57
CA CYS A 67 -13.30 16.12 0.88
C CYS A 67 -12.72 15.88 -0.50
N SER A 68 -12.51 16.94 -1.29
CA SER A 68 -11.75 16.79 -2.55
C SER A 68 -10.25 16.62 -2.27
N THR A 69 -9.72 17.44 -1.36
CA THR A 69 -8.29 17.46 -0.99
C THR A 69 -8.09 17.58 0.52
N SER A 70 -7.17 16.80 1.08
CA SER A 70 -6.83 16.83 2.51
C SER A 70 -5.33 16.78 2.79
N TRP A 71 -4.92 17.51 3.83
CA TRP A 71 -3.60 17.50 4.45
C TRP A 71 -3.76 17.27 5.95
N LEU A 72 -3.37 16.10 6.47
CA LEU A 72 -3.59 15.75 7.88
C LEU A 72 -2.33 15.29 8.59
N ALA A 73 -2.20 15.77 9.83
CA ALA A 73 -1.34 15.19 10.86
C ALA A 73 -2.22 14.70 12.01
N CYS A 74 -2.34 13.39 12.20
CA CYS A 74 -3.23 12.84 13.23
C CYS A 74 -2.80 11.49 13.81
N SER A 75 -3.36 11.07 14.95
CA SER A 75 -3.16 9.69 15.39
C SER A 75 -3.96 8.71 14.53
N THR A 76 -5.24 9.01 14.29
CA THR A 76 -6.16 8.13 13.55
C THR A 76 -6.98 8.91 12.52
N SER A 77 -7.02 8.43 11.27
CA SER A 77 -7.82 9.05 10.19
C SER A 77 -8.73 8.07 9.45
N TRP A 78 -9.91 8.57 9.08
CA TRP A 78 -10.90 7.94 8.21
C TRP A 78 -11.27 8.91 7.10
N LEU A 79 -10.84 8.66 5.85
CA LEU A 79 -11.03 9.61 4.75
C LEU A 79 -11.68 9.00 3.52
N ALA A 80 -12.61 9.76 2.94
CA ALA A 80 -13.06 9.63 1.57
C ALA A 80 -12.69 10.90 0.80
N CYS A 81 -11.74 10.82 -0.14
CA CYS A 81 -11.31 12.00 -0.88
C CYS A 81 -10.77 11.74 -2.29
N SER A 82 -10.62 12.79 -3.11
CA SER A 82 -9.92 12.62 -4.39
C SER A 82 -8.41 12.52 -4.18
N THR A 83 -7.83 13.40 -3.35
CA THR A 83 -6.39 13.44 -3.04
C THR A 83 -6.14 13.60 -1.55
N SER A 84 -5.22 12.82 -0.99
CA SER A 84 -4.81 12.90 0.42
C SER A 84 -3.29 12.92 0.63
N TRP A 85 -2.86 13.69 1.63
CA TRP A 85 -1.51 13.74 2.17
C TRP A 85 -1.56 13.56 3.69
N LEU A 86 -1.10 12.42 4.20
CA LEU A 86 -1.24 12.09 5.63
C LEU A 86 0.07 11.70 6.30
N ALA A 87 0.24 12.20 7.52
CA ALA A 87 1.16 11.68 8.51
C ALA A 87 0.36 11.20 9.73
N CYS A 88 0.28 9.89 9.95
CA CYS A 88 -0.53 9.36 11.06
C CYS A 88 -0.07 8.02 11.64
N SER A 89 -0.56 7.65 12.82
CA SER A 89 -0.31 6.28 13.32
C SER A 89 -1.13 5.26 12.53
N THR A 90 -2.42 5.53 12.33
CA THR A 90 -3.36 4.62 11.66
C THR A 90 -4.24 5.37 10.65
N SER A 91 -4.36 4.86 9.42
CA SER A 91 -5.23 5.43 8.38
C SER A 91 -6.13 4.41 7.69
N TRP A 92 -7.37 4.82 7.42
CA TRP A 92 -8.36 4.13 6.60
C TRP A 92 -8.82 5.04 5.47
N LEU A 93 -8.42 4.78 4.22
CA LEU A 93 -8.70 5.69 3.09
C LEU A 93 -9.38 5.01 1.91
N ALA A 94 -10.36 5.71 1.36
CA ALA A 94 -10.86 5.53 0.01
C ALA A 94 -10.55 6.80 -0.81
N CYS A 95 -9.65 6.71 -1.79
CA CYS A 95 -9.28 7.89 -2.58
C CYS A 95 -8.83 7.61 -4.00
N SER A 96 -8.75 8.62 -4.86
CA SER A 96 -8.11 8.44 -6.17
C SER A 96 -6.59 8.38 -6.02
N THR A 97 -6.00 9.32 -5.27
CA THR A 97 -4.54 9.42 -5.04
C THR A 97 -4.23 9.61 -3.55
N SER A 98 -3.26 8.86 -3.02
CA SER A 98 -2.77 9.02 -1.64
C SER A 98 -1.25 9.06 -1.53
N TRP A 99 -0.79 9.90 -0.58
CA TRP A 99 0.59 10.01 -0.11
C TRP A 99 0.62 9.87 1.41
N LEU A 100 1.12 8.74 1.93
CA LEU A 100 1.06 8.46 3.38
C LEU A 100 2.41 8.10 3.99
N ALA A 101 2.63 8.65 5.18
CA ALA A 101 3.61 8.17 6.14
C ALA A 101 2.87 7.70 7.40
N CYS A 102 2.85 6.39 7.68
CA CYS A 102 2.10 5.87 8.83
C CYS A 102 2.64 4.59 9.46
N SER A 103 2.20 4.24 10.66
CA SER A 103 2.51 2.90 11.20
C SER A 103 1.67 1.83 10.50
N THR A 104 0.36 2.06 10.34
CA THR A 104 -0.58 1.10 9.77
C THR A 104 -1.53 1.77 8.78
N SER A 105 -1.67 1.20 7.57
CA SER A 105 -2.60 1.71 6.54
C SER A 105 -3.52 0.64 5.94
N TRP A 106 -4.76 1.04 5.71
CA TRP A 106 -5.77 0.30 4.95
C TRP A 106 -6.30 1.19 3.82
N LEU A 107 -5.98 0.88 2.56
CA LEU A 107 -6.33 1.75 1.42
C LEU A 107 -7.05 1.03 0.29
N ALA A 108 -8.06 1.72 -0.25
CA ALA A 108 -8.61 1.48 -1.57
C ALA A 108 -8.37 2.73 -2.44
N CYS A 109 -7.52 2.63 -3.46
CA CYS A 109 -7.22 3.79 -4.31
C CYS A 109 -6.81 3.48 -5.75
N SER A 110 -6.79 4.48 -6.64
CA SER A 110 -6.20 4.27 -7.97
C SER A 110 -4.67 4.28 -7.90
N THR A 111 -4.10 5.23 -7.16
CA THR A 111 -2.64 5.42 -7.02
C THR A 111 -2.26 5.68 -5.57
N SER A 112 -1.24 4.97 -5.08
CA SER A 112 -0.71 5.12 -3.71
C SER A 112 0.81 5.23 -3.66
N TRP A 113 1.28 6.10 -2.77
CA TRP A 113 2.68 6.27 -2.37
C TRP A 113 2.77 6.16 -0.85
N LEU A 114 3.32 5.06 -0.33
CA LEU A 114 3.34 4.79 1.12
C LEU A 114 4.71 4.49 1.68
N ALA A 115 4.98 5.08 2.84
CA ALA A 115 6.01 4.64 3.77
C ALA A 115 5.34 4.19 5.08
N CYS A 116 5.36 2.90 5.39
CA CYS A 116 4.70 2.39 6.59
C CYS A 116 5.28 1.13 7.20
N SER A 117 4.97 0.83 8.47
CA SER A 117 5.32 -0.49 9.03
C SER A 117 4.47 -1.61 8.41
N THR A 118 3.15 -1.40 8.35
CA THR A 118 2.19 -2.40 7.85
C THR A 118 1.20 -1.76 6.88
N SER A 119 0.98 -2.38 5.72
CA SER A 119 -0.03 -1.94 4.74
C SER A 119 -0.91 -3.07 4.22
N CYS A 120 -2.19 -2.74 4.02
CA CYS A 120 -3.17 -3.56 3.32
C CYS A 120 -3.81 -2.71 2.20
N LEU A 121 -3.52 -3.00 0.92
CA LEU A 121 -3.96 -2.16 -0.20
C LEU A 121 -4.70 -2.92 -1.30
N ALA A 122 -5.74 -2.26 -1.82
CA ALA A 122 -6.33 -2.55 -3.11
C ALA A 122 -6.16 -1.33 -4.03
N CYS A 123 -5.37 -1.45 -5.10
CA CYS A 123 -5.14 -0.32 -5.99
C CYS A 123 -4.78 -0.66 -7.44
N ASN A 124 -4.82 0.30 -8.36
CA ASN A 124 -4.30 0.06 -9.72
C ASN A 124 -2.76 0.14 -9.73
N THR A 125 -2.21 1.14 -9.05
CA THR A 125 -0.78 1.47 -9.02
C THR A 125 -0.33 1.72 -7.58
N SER A 126 0.78 1.08 -7.15
CA SER A 126 1.36 1.29 -5.82
C SER A 126 2.88 1.42 -5.84
N TRP A 127 3.37 2.32 -4.98
CA TRP A 127 4.79 2.52 -4.64
C TRP A 127 4.92 2.44 -3.12
N LEU A 128 5.53 1.36 -2.60
CA LEU A 128 5.58 1.12 -1.15
C LEU A 128 6.99 0.87 -0.64
N ALA A 129 7.30 1.49 0.50
CA ALA A 129 8.38 1.10 1.39
C ALA A 129 7.78 0.66 2.73
N CYS A 130 7.87 -0.62 3.07
CA CYS A 130 7.27 -1.11 4.32
C CYS A 130 7.91 -2.34 4.95
N SER A 131 7.66 -2.60 6.23
CA SER A 131 8.09 -3.88 6.82
C SER A 131 7.22 -5.05 6.30
N THR A 132 5.90 -4.86 6.28
CA THR A 132 4.94 -5.89 5.87
C THR A 132 3.88 -5.31 4.94
N SER A 133 3.64 -5.97 3.79
CA SER A 133 2.60 -5.59 2.83
C SER A 133 1.67 -6.73 2.42
N TRP A 134 0.40 -6.39 2.23
CA TRP A 134 -0.65 -7.22 1.65
C TRP A 134 -1.33 -6.44 0.51
N LEU A 135 -1.06 -6.80 -0.75
CA LEU A 135 -1.55 -6.03 -1.91
C LEU A 135 -2.32 -6.86 -2.93
N ALA A 136 -3.43 -6.28 -3.39
CA ALA A 136 -4.07 -6.62 -4.64
C ALA A 136 -3.97 -5.42 -5.59
N CYS A 137 -3.22 -5.54 -6.68
CA CYS A 137 -3.07 -4.42 -7.62
C CYS A 137 -2.81 -4.80 -9.07
N SER A 138 -2.97 -3.87 -10.01
CA SER A 138 -2.51 -4.11 -11.38
C SER A 138 -0.98 -4.02 -11.48
N THR A 139 -0.40 -3.00 -10.85
CA THR A 139 1.04 -2.72 -10.90
C THR A 139 1.59 -2.32 -9.52
N SER A 140 2.72 -2.91 -9.12
CA SER A 140 3.39 -2.60 -7.85
C SER A 140 4.90 -2.45 -7.97
N TRP A 141 5.43 -1.51 -7.19
CA TRP A 141 6.85 -1.27 -6.92
C TRP A 141 7.07 -1.29 -5.41
N LEU A 142 7.70 -2.34 -4.87
CA LEU A 142 7.84 -2.49 -3.41
C LEU A 142 9.27 -2.76 -2.96
N GLU A 143 9.60 -2.11 -1.85
CA GLU A 143 10.73 -2.44 -1.00
C GLU A 143 10.19 -2.85 0.38
N CYS A 144 10.36 -4.12 0.76
CA CYS A 144 9.82 -4.58 2.04
C CYS A 144 10.53 -5.77 2.67
N SER A 145 10.34 -5.99 3.97
CA SER A 145 10.83 -7.22 4.59
C SER A 145 9.97 -8.43 4.17
N THR A 146 8.66 -8.29 4.21
CA THR A 146 7.70 -9.37 3.87
C THR A 146 6.56 -8.84 2.98
N SER A 147 6.27 -9.53 1.88
CA SER A 147 5.15 -9.18 0.99
C SER A 147 4.26 -10.35 0.61
N TRP A 148 2.95 -10.09 0.58
CA TRP A 148 1.89 -10.96 0.04
C TRP A 148 1.17 -10.23 -1.10
N LEU A 149 1.25 -10.77 -2.32
CA LEU A 149 0.93 -10.00 -3.52
C LEU A 149 0.14 -10.79 -4.56
N ALA A 150 -0.97 -10.20 -4.99
CA ALA A 150 -1.72 -10.60 -6.17
C ALA A 150 -1.72 -9.44 -7.17
N CYS A 151 -1.02 -9.59 -8.30
CA CYS A 151 -0.94 -8.49 -9.27
C CYS A 151 -0.74 -8.89 -10.72
N SER A 152 -0.96 -7.98 -11.67
CA SER A 152 -0.60 -8.23 -13.07
C SER A 152 0.91 -8.10 -13.28
N THR A 153 1.51 -7.06 -12.72
CA THR A 153 2.96 -6.79 -12.84
C THR A 153 3.55 -6.32 -11.52
N SER A 154 4.69 -6.90 -11.12
CA SER A 154 5.40 -6.51 -9.90
C SER A 154 6.90 -6.33 -10.08
N TRP A 155 7.43 -5.34 -9.35
CA TRP A 155 8.85 -5.05 -9.14
C TRP A 155 9.16 -5.03 -7.65
N LEU A 156 10.00 -5.96 -7.19
CA LEU A 156 10.07 -6.30 -5.77
C LEU A 156 11.49 -6.54 -5.29
N ALA A 157 11.86 -5.82 -4.22
CA ALA A 157 13.04 -6.09 -3.41
C ALA A 157 12.58 -6.44 -1.99
N CYS A 158 12.79 -7.70 -1.56
CA CYS A 158 12.34 -8.13 -0.23
C CYS A 158 13.13 -9.26 0.41
N SER A 159 13.01 -9.45 1.72
CA SER A 159 13.55 -10.66 2.36
C SER A 159 12.71 -11.89 2.01
N THR A 160 11.38 -11.77 2.14
CA THR A 160 10.44 -12.88 1.91
C THR A 160 9.25 -12.44 1.07
N SER A 161 8.94 -13.17 -0.01
CA SER A 161 7.77 -12.89 -0.85
C SER A 161 6.86 -14.10 -1.12
N TRP A 162 5.56 -13.82 -1.18
CA TRP A 162 4.49 -14.70 -1.65
C TRP A 162 3.73 -14.00 -2.78
N LEU A 163 3.74 -14.58 -3.98
CA LEU A 163 3.36 -13.87 -5.19
C LEU A 163 2.54 -14.72 -6.16
N ALA A 164 1.41 -14.15 -6.57
CA ALA A 164 0.63 -14.59 -7.72
C ALA A 164 0.57 -13.45 -8.74
N CYS A 165 1.21 -13.61 -9.91
CA CYS A 165 1.22 -12.54 -10.91
C CYS A 165 1.35 -12.99 -12.36
N SER A 166 1.04 -12.11 -13.33
CA SER A 166 1.34 -12.41 -14.74
C SER A 166 2.83 -12.24 -15.02
N THR A 167 3.43 -11.15 -14.53
CA THR A 167 4.84 -10.83 -14.74
C THR A 167 5.49 -10.32 -13.46
N SER A 168 6.66 -10.86 -13.10
CA SER A 168 7.41 -10.41 -11.92
C SER A 168 8.91 -10.20 -12.18
N TRP A 169 9.44 -9.17 -11.50
CA TRP A 169 10.86 -8.88 -11.35
C TRP A 169 11.20 -8.85 -9.87
N LEU A 170 12.09 -9.76 -9.44
CA LEU A 170 12.26 -10.07 -8.02
C LEU A 170 13.72 -10.21 -7.62
N ALA A 171 14.09 -9.50 -6.56
CA ALA A 171 15.32 -9.69 -5.81
C ALA A 171 14.97 -10.01 -4.35
N CYS A 172 15.22 -11.24 -3.90
CA CYS A 172 14.84 -11.63 -2.54
C CYS A 172 15.66 -12.75 -1.91
N SER A 173 15.63 -12.88 -0.58
CA SER A 173 16.23 -14.06 0.05
C SER A 173 15.40 -15.32 -0.22
N THR A 174 14.08 -15.24 0.01
CA THR A 174 13.16 -16.37 -0.14
C THR A 174 11.91 -15.95 -0.92
N SER A 175 11.52 -16.74 -1.93
CA SER A 175 10.28 -16.48 -2.71
C SER A 175 9.43 -17.72 -2.95
N TRP A 176 8.11 -17.51 -2.89
CA TRP A 176 7.06 -18.43 -3.34
C TRP A 176 6.26 -17.78 -4.46
N LEU A 177 6.28 -18.38 -5.65
CA LEU A 177 5.85 -17.71 -6.88
C LEU A 177 4.99 -18.61 -7.78
N ALA A 178 3.83 -18.08 -8.15
CA ALA A 178 3.00 -18.57 -9.25
C ALA A 178 2.88 -17.46 -10.29
N CYS A 179 3.46 -17.63 -11.48
CA CYS A 179 3.38 -16.60 -12.52
C CYS A 179 3.46 -17.09 -13.97
N SER A 180 3.08 -16.25 -14.93
CA SER A 180 3.33 -16.59 -16.34
C SER A 180 4.79 -16.37 -16.72
N THR A 181 5.37 -15.24 -16.30
CA THR A 181 6.76 -14.87 -16.60
C THR A 181 7.45 -14.31 -15.36
N SER A 182 8.66 -14.78 -15.06
CA SER A 182 9.46 -14.29 -13.93
C SER A 182 10.93 -14.06 -14.26
N TRP A 183 11.49 -13.00 -13.66
CA TRP A 183 12.91 -12.69 -13.59
C TRP A 183 13.33 -12.63 -12.12
N LEU A 184 14.22 -13.53 -11.72
CA LEU A 184 14.48 -13.82 -10.30
C LEU A 184 15.96 -13.89 -9.96
N ALA A 185 16.34 -13.15 -8.93
CA ALA A 185 17.59 -13.28 -8.21
C ALA A 185 17.30 -13.58 -6.74
N CYS A 186 17.58 -14.80 -6.27
CA CYS A 186 17.28 -15.17 -4.89
C CYS A 186 18.21 -16.20 -4.27
N SER A 187 18.08 -16.45 -2.95
CA SER A 187 18.80 -17.56 -2.30
C SER A 187 18.00 -18.86 -2.36
N THR A 188 16.69 -18.77 -2.14
CA THR A 188 15.78 -19.91 -2.14
C THR A 188 14.48 -19.56 -2.86
N SER A 189 14.07 -20.39 -3.82
CA SER A 189 12.82 -20.16 -4.56
C SER A 189 11.98 -21.41 -4.78
N TRP A 190 10.67 -21.24 -4.65
CA TRP A 190 9.62 -22.19 -5.04
C TRP A 190 8.79 -21.57 -6.17
N LEU A 191 8.79 -22.19 -7.35
CA LEU A 191 8.32 -21.56 -8.59
C LEU A 191 7.44 -22.49 -9.42
N ALA A 192 6.25 -21.99 -9.75
CA ALA A 192 5.40 -22.51 -10.81
C ALA A 192 5.20 -21.43 -11.88
N CYS A 193 5.75 -21.62 -13.08
CA CYS A 193 5.59 -20.63 -14.14
C CYS A 193 5.64 -21.15 -15.58
N SER A 194 5.20 -20.37 -16.56
CA SER A 194 5.36 -20.74 -17.98
C SER A 194 6.77 -20.45 -18.48
N THR A 195 7.34 -19.31 -18.09
CA THR A 195 8.68 -18.90 -18.48
C THR A 195 9.43 -18.26 -17.31
N SER A 196 10.67 -18.68 -17.07
CA SER A 196 11.50 -18.09 -16.01
C SER A 196 12.95 -17.87 -16.42
N CYS A 197 13.54 -16.79 -15.89
CA CYS A 197 14.97 -16.53 -15.87
C CYS A 197 15.42 -16.42 -14.41
N LEU A 198 16.33 -17.30 -13.99
CA LEU A 198 16.63 -17.56 -12.58
C LEU A 198 18.11 -17.59 -12.28
N ALA A 199 18.50 -16.79 -11.29
CA ALA A 199 19.78 -16.87 -10.59
C ALA A 199 19.53 -17.20 -9.11
N CYS A 200 19.91 -18.40 -8.65
CA CYS A 200 19.60 -18.85 -7.29
C CYS A 200 20.64 -19.78 -6.66
N ASN A 201 20.64 -19.94 -5.33
CA ASN A 201 21.38 -21.02 -4.69
C ASN A 201 20.58 -22.32 -4.71
N THR A 202 19.31 -22.27 -4.31
CA THR A 202 18.42 -23.43 -4.18
C THR A 202 17.06 -23.16 -4.82
N SER A 203 16.63 -24.01 -5.76
CA SER A 203 15.36 -23.81 -6.46
C SER A 203 14.53 -25.08 -6.62
N TRP A 204 13.22 -24.96 -6.36
CA TRP A 204 12.18 -25.93 -6.73
C TRP A 204 11.35 -25.34 -7.86
N LEU A 205 11.31 -26.01 -9.02
CA LEU A 205 10.85 -25.42 -10.27
C LEU A 205 9.93 -26.36 -11.05
N ALA A 206 8.71 -25.90 -11.31
CA ALA A 206 7.78 -26.45 -12.29
C ALA A 206 7.58 -25.40 -13.41
N CYS A 207 8.10 -25.65 -14.62
CA CYS A 207 8.04 -24.67 -15.70
C CYS A 207 8.02 -25.25 -17.12
N SER A 208 7.45 -24.53 -18.09
CA SER A 208 7.56 -24.94 -19.50
C SER A 208 8.94 -24.61 -20.08
N THR A 209 9.46 -23.40 -19.81
CA THR A 209 10.75 -22.92 -20.34
C THR A 209 11.54 -22.18 -19.27
N SER A 210 12.77 -22.63 -18.98
CA SER A 210 13.63 -22.00 -17.97
C SER A 210 15.05 -21.70 -18.44
N TRP A 211 15.56 -20.54 -18.02
CA TRP A 211 16.98 -20.15 -18.10
C TRP A 211 17.57 -20.13 -16.69
N LEU A 212 18.55 -20.99 -16.43
CA LEU A 212 19.00 -21.30 -15.06
C LEU A 212 20.49 -21.07 -14.83
N ALA A 213 20.79 -20.30 -13.80
CA ALA A 213 22.07 -20.26 -13.11
C ALA A 213 21.82 -20.59 -11.63
N CYS A 214 21.88 -21.88 -11.28
CA CYS A 214 21.60 -22.35 -9.92
C CYS A 214 22.69 -23.28 -9.39
N SER A 215 22.95 -23.23 -8.08
CA SER A 215 23.86 -24.19 -7.45
C SER A 215 23.19 -25.56 -7.34
N THR A 216 21.94 -25.59 -6.87
CA THR A 216 21.13 -26.82 -6.66
C THR A 216 19.69 -26.62 -7.10
N SER A 217 19.18 -27.49 -7.97
CA SER A 217 17.83 -27.36 -8.52
C SER A 217 17.08 -28.68 -8.63
N TRP A 218 15.82 -28.67 -8.20
CA TRP A 218 14.82 -29.72 -8.44
C TRP A 218 13.91 -29.26 -9.58
N LEU A 219 13.90 -30.00 -10.69
CA LEU A 219 13.33 -29.52 -11.96
C LEU A 219 12.29 -30.48 -12.54
N GLU A 220 11.10 -29.93 -12.76
CA GLU A 220 10.08 -30.43 -13.68
C GLU A 220 9.94 -29.40 -14.80
N CYS A 221 10.72 -29.56 -15.87
CA CYS A 221 10.74 -28.62 -17.00
C CYS A 221 10.67 -29.30 -18.36
N SER A 222 9.84 -28.75 -19.25
CA SER A 222 9.78 -29.21 -20.65
C SER A 222 11.04 -28.83 -21.43
N THR A 223 11.56 -27.62 -21.18
CA THR A 223 12.80 -27.11 -21.78
C THR A 223 13.62 -26.31 -20.77
N SER A 224 14.93 -26.57 -20.70
CA SER A 224 15.86 -25.82 -19.83
C SER A 224 17.18 -25.52 -20.56
N CYS A 225 17.70 -24.31 -20.37
CA CYS A 225 18.98 -23.85 -20.92
C CYS A 225 19.80 -23.16 -19.82
N GLY A 226 21.07 -23.53 -19.62
CA GLY A 226 21.93 -22.88 -18.62
C GLY A 226 23.23 -23.65 -18.32
N PRO A 227 24.30 -22.96 -17.85
CA PRO A 227 25.57 -23.61 -17.53
C PRO A 227 25.53 -24.34 -16.17
N LYS A 228 26.18 -25.52 -16.11
CA LYS A 228 26.54 -26.33 -14.92
C LYS A 228 25.64 -26.14 -13.70
N CYS A 229 24.51 -26.83 -13.69
CA CYS A 229 23.67 -27.00 -12.49
C CYS A 229 23.75 -28.46 -12.01
N SER A 230 23.80 -28.69 -10.71
CA SER A 230 23.56 -30.03 -10.16
C SER A 230 22.06 -30.32 -10.19
N VAL A 231 21.60 -30.84 -11.33
CA VAL A 231 20.18 -31.08 -11.61
C VAL A 231 19.78 -32.43 -11.04
N VAL A 232 18.88 -32.41 -10.05
CA VAL A 232 18.13 -33.61 -9.65
C VAL A 232 16.83 -33.60 -10.44
N ARG A 233 16.76 -34.44 -11.48
CA ARG A 233 15.58 -34.59 -12.32
C ARG A 233 14.63 -35.57 -11.62
N VAL A 234 13.44 -35.12 -11.24
CA VAL A 234 12.42 -36.00 -10.68
C VAL A 234 11.77 -36.72 -11.85
N HIS A 235 11.93 -38.04 -11.93
CA HIS A 235 11.29 -38.86 -12.97
C HIS A 235 9.80 -39.04 -12.63
N ASP A 236 8.93 -38.74 -13.58
CA ASP A 236 7.51 -39.11 -13.54
C ASP A 236 7.36 -40.62 -13.33
N HIS A 237 6.83 -41.03 -12.18
CA HIS A 237 6.13 -42.29 -12.05
C HIS A 237 4.69 -42.09 -12.55
N TYR A 238 4.50 -42.05 -13.87
CA TYR A 238 3.21 -42.45 -14.44
C TYR A 238 3.25 -43.98 -14.61
N LEU A 239 2.71 -44.67 -13.60
CA LEU A 239 2.26 -46.05 -13.74
C LEU A 239 1.10 -46.08 -14.73
N ASN A 240 1.07 -47.15 -15.54
CA ASN A 240 -0.13 -47.65 -16.25
C ASN A 240 -1.37 -47.62 -15.36
#